data_AF-A0AA41YAK7-F1
#
_entry.id   AF-A0AA41YAK7-F1
#
_cell.length_a   1.000
_cell.length_b   1.000
_cell.length_c   1.000
_cell.angle_alpha   90.00
_cell.angle_beta   90.00
_cell.angle_gamma   90.00
#
_symmetry.space_group_name_H-M   'P 1'
#
loop_
_entity.id
_entity.type
_entity.pdbx_description
1 polymer ?
#
loop_
_entity_poly.entity_id
_entity_poly.type
_entity_poly.pdbx_seq_one_letter_code
_entity_poly.pdbx_strand_id
1 'polypeptide(L)'
;PYQNPNLSFEERAEDLISRLTLEEKAALMCDQSEAIPRLGIRKFNWWSEALHGYANNDSVTVFPEPIGMAASFNDALIYDIFNAVSDEGRAKYHQHLRRGNENKRFLSLSVWTPNVNIFRDPRWGRGQETYGEDPYLTSRMGIQV
;
A
#
# COMPACT_ATOMS: atom_id res chain seq x y z
N PRO A 1 26.40 -2.72 -5.74
CA PRO A 1 25.98 -2.63 -4.32
C PRO A 1 24.85 -1.58 -4.18
N TYR A 2 23.81 -1.91 -3.40
CA TYR A 2 22.39 -1.48 -3.34
C TYR A 2 21.68 -0.95 -4.60
N GLN A 3 22.35 -0.15 -5.44
CA GLN A 3 21.87 0.30 -6.75
C GLN A 3 22.14 -0.69 -7.89
N ASN A 4 22.85 -1.80 -7.63
CA ASN A 4 23.10 -2.81 -8.67
C ASN A 4 21.86 -3.71 -8.85
N PRO A 5 21.15 -3.65 -9.99
CA PRO A 5 19.93 -4.44 -10.19
C PRO A 5 20.20 -5.93 -10.44
N ASN A 6 21.47 -6.34 -10.65
CA ASN A 6 21.85 -7.74 -10.85
C ASN A 6 22.02 -8.52 -9.53
N LEU A 7 21.89 -7.84 -8.38
CA LEU A 7 21.92 -8.45 -7.04
C LEU A 7 20.49 -8.65 -6.52
N SER A 8 20.32 -9.59 -5.58
CA SER A 8 19.04 -9.81 -4.91
C SER A 8 18.59 -8.56 -4.15
N PHE A 9 17.29 -8.46 -3.83
CA PHE A 9 16.82 -7.32 -3.05
C PHE A 9 17.38 -7.34 -1.62
N GLU A 10 17.63 -8.51 -1.04
CA GLU A 10 18.26 -8.69 0.27
C GLU A 10 19.71 -8.22 0.26
N GLU A 11 20.53 -8.67 -0.69
CA GLU A 11 21.93 -8.23 -0.82
C GLU A 11 22.02 -6.70 -1.00
N ARG A 12 21.07 -6.15 -1.75
CA ARG A 12 20.97 -4.69 -1.96
C ARG A 12 20.56 -3.97 -0.68
N ALA A 13 19.59 -4.50 0.06
CA ALA A 13 19.12 -3.91 1.31
C ALA A 13 20.19 -3.98 2.41
N GLU A 14 20.91 -5.10 2.55
CA GLU A 14 22.01 -5.25 3.50
C GLU A 14 23.14 -4.25 3.22
N ASP A 15 23.56 -4.12 1.96
CA ASP A 15 24.56 -3.12 1.56
C ASP A 15 24.06 -1.70 1.86
N LEU A 16 22.79 -1.37 1.58
CA LEU A 16 22.22 -0.06 1.92
C LEU A 16 22.25 0.20 3.43
N ILE A 17 21.78 -0.76 4.24
CA ILE A 17 21.69 -0.64 5.70
C ILE A 17 23.08 -0.50 6.34
N SER A 18 24.09 -1.18 5.79
CA SER A 18 25.48 -1.06 6.26
C SER A 18 26.07 0.35 6.03
N ARG A 19 25.55 1.09 5.04
CA ARG A 19 26.01 2.45 4.69
C ARG A 19 25.34 3.55 5.50
N LEU A 20 24.20 3.28 6.13
CA LEU A 20 23.43 4.26 6.91
C LEU A 20 24.07 4.49 8.30
N THR A 21 24.01 5.73 8.79
CA THR A 21 24.31 6.02 10.20
C THR A 21 23.18 5.52 11.10
N LEU A 22 23.39 5.53 12.42
CA LEU A 22 22.35 5.15 13.36
C LEU A 22 21.16 6.11 13.32
N GLU A 23 21.43 7.41 13.19
CA GLU A 23 20.42 8.48 13.13
C GLU A 23 19.57 8.36 11.88
N GLU A 24 20.20 8.07 10.73
CA GLU A 24 19.50 7.81 9.48
C GLU A 24 18.64 6.56 9.54
N LYS A 25 19.12 5.47 10.18
CA LYS A 25 18.31 4.28 10.42
C LYS A 25 17.08 4.61 11.26
N ALA A 26 17.26 5.34 12.35
CA ALA A 26 16.15 5.76 13.20
C ALA A 26 15.14 6.63 12.45
N ALA A 27 15.60 7.55 11.60
CA ALA A 27 14.73 8.39 10.78
C ALA A 27 13.90 7.59 9.75
N LEU A 28 14.43 6.49 9.23
CA LEU A 28 13.73 5.61 8.29
C LEU A 28 12.74 4.63 8.96
N MET A 29 12.63 4.62 10.29
CA MET A 29 11.66 3.78 11.02
C MET A 29 10.26 4.43 11.14
N CYS A 30 10.09 5.64 10.63
CA CYS A 30 8.81 6.37 10.62
C CYS A 30 8.07 6.18 9.28
N ASP A 31 6.74 6.36 9.30
CA ASP A 31 5.93 6.37 8.08
C ASP A 31 6.37 7.48 7.11
N GLN A 32 6.86 8.59 7.64
CA GLN A 32 7.51 9.67 6.91
C GLN A 32 9.02 9.42 6.89
N SER A 33 9.51 8.81 5.81
CA SER A 33 10.93 8.62 5.57
C SER A 33 11.46 9.81 4.75
N GLU A 34 12.16 10.73 5.40
CA GLU A 34 12.81 11.85 4.71
C GLU A 34 13.93 11.37 3.78
N ALA A 35 14.27 12.22 2.80
CA ALA A 35 15.35 11.92 1.87
C ALA A 35 16.71 11.80 2.59
N ILE A 36 17.58 10.93 2.08
CA ILE A 36 18.99 10.85 2.48
C ILE A 36 19.85 11.16 1.24
N PRO A 37 20.14 12.46 0.97
CA PRO A 37 20.77 12.89 -0.27
C PRO A 37 22.14 12.25 -0.53
N ARG A 38 22.95 12.03 0.51
CA ARG A 38 24.29 11.43 0.35
C ARG A 38 24.27 10.01 -0.20
N LEU A 39 23.13 9.31 -0.03
CA LEU A 39 22.87 7.97 -0.55
C LEU A 39 21.85 7.98 -1.69
N GLY A 40 21.47 9.16 -2.21
CA GLY A 40 20.46 9.28 -3.27
C GLY A 40 19.09 8.67 -2.92
N ILE A 41 18.79 8.47 -1.63
CA ILE A 41 17.50 7.95 -1.18
C ILE A 41 16.51 9.11 -1.23
N ARG A 42 15.44 8.94 -2.00
CA ARG A 42 14.37 9.93 -2.09
C ARG A 42 13.45 9.81 -0.88
N LYS A 43 12.76 10.90 -0.57
CA LYS A 43 11.65 10.89 0.38
C LYS A 43 10.65 9.80 -0.01
N PHE A 44 10.16 9.07 1.00
CA PHE A 44 9.15 8.06 0.83
C PHE A 44 8.14 8.14 1.98
N ASN A 45 6.86 8.06 1.64
CA ASN A 45 5.80 7.98 2.63
C ASN A 45 5.17 6.59 2.58
N TRP A 46 5.11 5.90 3.71
CA TRP A 46 4.57 4.55 3.78
C TRP A 46 3.04 4.52 3.86
N TRP A 47 2.42 5.66 4.18
CA TRP A 47 0.99 5.77 4.42
C TRP A 47 0.25 6.26 3.17
N SER A 48 -0.18 5.32 2.33
CA SER A 48 -1.30 5.51 1.41
C SER A 48 -2.40 4.50 1.71
N GLU A 49 -3.59 4.68 1.15
CA GLU A 49 -4.78 3.87 1.45
C GLU A 49 -5.42 3.43 0.14
N ALA A 50 -5.89 2.18 0.08
CA ALA A 50 -6.46 1.62 -1.14
C ALA A 50 -7.71 0.75 -0.89
N LEU A 51 -8.36 0.88 0.28
CA LEU A 51 -9.33 -0.09 0.81
C LEU A 51 -10.44 -0.51 -0.16
N HIS A 52 -10.91 0.43 -0.99
CA HIS A 52 -11.92 0.20 -2.03
C HIS A 52 -11.73 1.16 -3.22
N GLY A 53 -10.47 1.39 -3.59
CA GLY A 53 -10.05 2.46 -4.51
C GLY A 53 -8.85 3.22 -3.96
N TYR A 54 -8.05 3.85 -4.82
CA TYR A 54 -6.83 4.56 -4.41
C TYR A 54 -7.16 5.90 -3.72
N ALA A 55 -7.44 5.83 -2.42
CA ALA A 55 -8.12 6.85 -1.66
C ALA A 55 -7.38 8.20 -1.59
N ASN A 56 -8.12 9.27 -1.28
CA ASN A 56 -7.61 10.64 -1.15
C ASN A 56 -6.88 11.18 -2.40
N ASN A 57 -7.20 10.62 -3.57
CA ASN A 57 -6.79 11.13 -4.87
C ASN A 57 -8.03 11.41 -5.71
N ASP A 58 -7.98 12.47 -6.51
CA ASP A 58 -9.05 12.81 -7.45
C ASP A 58 -9.11 11.80 -8.61
N SER A 59 -10.22 11.72 -9.34
CA SER A 59 -10.31 10.96 -10.60
C SER A 59 -9.76 9.52 -10.53
N VAL A 60 -10.11 8.81 -9.48
CA VAL A 60 -9.89 7.37 -9.29
C VAL A 60 -11.24 6.69 -9.06
N THR A 61 -11.32 5.40 -9.36
CA THR A 61 -12.54 4.63 -9.21
C THR A 61 -12.81 4.35 -7.73
N VAL A 62 -14.07 4.50 -7.32
CA VAL A 62 -14.54 4.14 -5.97
C VAL A 62 -15.40 2.90 -6.08
N PHE A 63 -14.92 1.79 -5.52
CA PHE A 63 -15.61 0.50 -5.48
C PHE A 63 -16.49 0.40 -4.22
N PRO A 64 -17.37 -0.61 -4.11
CA PRO A 64 -18.05 -0.90 -2.84
C PRO A 64 -17.05 -1.13 -1.71
N GLU A 65 -17.42 -0.81 -0.47
CA GLU A 65 -16.64 -1.21 0.71
C GLU A 65 -16.40 -2.73 0.74
N PRO A 66 -15.33 -3.23 1.39
CA PRO A 66 -14.99 -4.65 1.42
C PRO A 66 -16.15 -5.57 1.82
N ILE A 67 -17.02 -5.15 2.75
CA ILE A 67 -18.20 -5.93 3.14
C ILE A 67 -19.19 -6.11 1.97
N GLY A 68 -19.34 -5.09 1.12
CA GLY A 68 -20.18 -5.11 -0.06
C GLY A 68 -19.55 -5.92 -1.19
N MET A 69 -18.22 -5.84 -1.35
CA MET A 69 -17.50 -6.69 -2.29
C MET A 69 -17.55 -8.17 -1.87
N ALA A 70 -17.44 -8.47 -0.58
CA ALA A 70 -17.53 -9.82 -0.03
C ALA A 70 -18.89 -10.47 -0.30
N ALA A 71 -19.97 -9.69 -0.27
CA ALA A 71 -21.33 -10.16 -0.55
C ALA A 71 -21.53 -10.68 -1.99
N SER A 72 -20.56 -10.48 -2.89
CA SER A 72 -20.55 -11.12 -4.21
C SER A 72 -20.17 -12.61 -4.18
N PHE A 73 -19.49 -13.06 -3.12
CA PHE A 73 -18.86 -14.39 -3.04
C PHE A 73 -17.97 -14.75 -4.25
N ASN A 74 -17.40 -13.72 -4.91
CA ASN A 74 -16.59 -13.87 -6.11
C ASN A 74 -15.18 -13.30 -5.86
N ASP A 75 -14.23 -14.18 -5.52
CA ASP A 75 -12.84 -13.81 -5.24
C ASP A 75 -12.09 -13.36 -6.50
N ALA A 76 -12.38 -13.94 -7.66
CA ALA A 76 -11.83 -13.46 -8.94
C ALA A 76 -12.22 -11.99 -9.24
N LEU A 77 -13.44 -11.57 -8.88
CA LEU A 77 -13.84 -10.17 -9.02
C LEU A 77 -13.03 -9.24 -8.10
N ILE A 78 -12.66 -9.69 -6.89
CA ILE A 78 -11.80 -8.90 -6.00
C ILE A 78 -10.43 -8.66 -6.64
N TYR A 79 -9.86 -9.69 -7.27
CA TYR A 79 -8.60 -9.56 -8.00
C TYR A 79 -8.70 -8.51 -9.12
N ASP A 80 -9.75 -8.58 -9.95
CA ASP A 80 -9.95 -7.62 -11.04
C ASP A 80 -10.09 -6.17 -10.52
N ILE A 81 -10.82 -6.00 -9.40
CA ILE A 81 -10.96 -4.70 -8.74
C ILE A 81 -9.59 -4.18 -8.28
N PHE A 82 -8.83 -4.97 -7.51
CA PHE A 82 -7.56 -4.49 -6.96
C PHE A 82 -6.44 -4.38 -7.99
N ASN A 83 -6.51 -5.13 -9.09
CA ASN A 83 -5.68 -4.90 -10.26
C ASN A 83 -5.94 -3.51 -10.86
N ALA A 84 -7.21 -3.11 -11.02
CA ALA A 84 -7.56 -1.76 -11.45
C ALA A 84 -7.12 -0.68 -10.44
N VAL A 85 -7.29 -0.91 -9.13
CA VAL A 85 -6.81 0.00 -8.07
C VAL A 85 -5.29 0.18 -8.13
N SER A 86 -4.54 -0.91 -8.35
CA SER A 86 -3.09 -0.89 -8.51
C SER A 86 -2.65 -0.07 -9.73
N ASP A 87 -3.31 -0.25 -10.87
CA ASP A 87 -3.05 0.52 -12.09
C ASP A 87 -3.32 2.02 -11.90
N GLU A 88 -4.45 2.37 -11.28
CA GLU A 88 -4.77 3.76 -10.96
C GLU A 88 -3.76 4.37 -9.98
N GLY A 89 -3.39 3.63 -8.93
CA GLY A 89 -2.37 4.05 -7.96
C GLY A 89 -1.01 4.33 -8.62
N ARG A 90 -0.56 3.44 -9.51
CA ARG A 90 0.67 3.62 -10.27
C ARG A 90 0.58 4.79 -11.25
N ALA A 91 -0.55 4.96 -11.93
CA ALA A 91 -0.78 6.08 -12.85
C ALA A 91 -0.71 7.42 -12.10
N LYS A 92 -1.39 7.54 -10.96
CA LYS A 92 -1.37 8.73 -10.09
C LYS A 92 0.03 9.02 -9.56
N TYR A 93 0.74 8.00 -9.08
CA TYR A 93 2.11 8.13 -8.61
C TYR A 93 3.04 8.71 -9.70
N HIS A 94 3.03 8.13 -10.90
CA HIS A 94 3.86 8.63 -11.99
C HIS A 94 3.42 10.01 -12.50
N GLN A 95 2.12 10.29 -12.53
CA GLN A 95 1.62 11.62 -12.89
C GLN A 95 2.14 12.68 -11.92
N HIS A 96 2.10 12.40 -10.62
CA HIS A 96 2.59 13.30 -9.58
C HIS A 96 4.10 13.56 -9.70
N LEU A 97 4.89 12.51 -9.90
CA LEU A 97 6.34 12.65 -10.11
C LEU A 97 6.69 13.42 -11.39
N ARG A 98 5.96 13.21 -12.49
CA ARG A 98 6.18 13.96 -13.75
C ARG A 98 5.93 15.46 -13.61
N ARG A 99 5.16 15.89 -12.62
CA ARG A 99 4.95 17.31 -12.30
C ARG A 99 6.10 17.90 -11.45
N GLY A 100 7.15 17.12 -11.17
CA GLY A 100 8.28 17.53 -10.36
C GLY A 100 8.03 17.45 -8.86
N ASN A 101 6.94 16.82 -8.43
CA ASN A 101 6.61 16.68 -7.01
C ASN A 101 7.30 15.46 -6.39
N GLU A 102 7.49 15.50 -5.08
CA GLU A 102 8.03 14.39 -4.30
C GLU A 102 6.93 13.45 -3.79
N ASN A 103 7.32 12.23 -3.39
CA ASN A 103 6.43 11.29 -2.72
C ASN A 103 5.81 11.93 -1.46
N LYS A 104 4.51 11.70 -1.23
CA LYS A 104 3.78 12.23 -0.08
C LYS A 104 2.75 11.23 0.45
N ARG A 105 2.26 11.48 1.66
CA ARG A 105 1.13 10.76 2.26
C ARG A 105 -0.07 10.73 1.31
N PHE A 106 -0.74 9.59 1.24
CA PHE A 106 -1.81 9.26 0.30
C PHE A 106 -1.41 9.28 -1.18
N LEU A 107 -0.13 9.44 -1.52
CA LEU A 107 0.34 9.40 -2.90
C LEU A 107 1.73 8.73 -2.96
N SER A 108 1.75 7.44 -2.69
CA SER A 108 2.95 6.60 -2.62
C SER A 108 2.68 5.21 -3.21
N LEU A 109 3.67 4.33 -3.11
CA LEU A 109 3.65 2.96 -3.65
C LEU A 109 3.45 1.89 -2.58
N SER A 110 3.31 2.32 -1.33
CA SER A 110 2.92 1.49 -0.19
C SER A 110 1.52 1.91 0.23
N VAL A 111 0.63 0.94 0.41
CA VAL A 111 -0.77 1.15 0.82
C VAL A 111 -1.09 0.29 2.04
N TRP A 112 -1.95 0.78 2.93
CA TRP A 112 -2.41 0.06 4.12
C TRP A 112 -3.73 -0.63 3.84
N THR A 113 -3.67 -1.68 3.05
CA THR A 113 -4.83 -2.42 2.53
C THR A 113 -4.37 -3.84 2.18
N PRO A 114 -5.18 -4.89 2.38
CA PRO A 114 -6.58 -4.91 2.87
C PRO A 114 -6.72 -4.87 4.40
N ASN A 115 -7.96 -4.66 4.87
CA ASN A 115 -8.36 -4.96 6.24
C ASN A 115 -8.96 -6.38 6.31
N VAL A 116 -8.17 -7.33 6.81
CA VAL A 116 -8.50 -8.76 6.92
C VAL A 116 -8.87 -9.16 8.36
N ASN A 117 -9.24 -8.20 9.19
CA ASN A 117 -9.82 -8.52 10.49
C ASN A 117 -11.19 -9.18 10.31
N ILE A 118 -11.62 -9.92 11.32
CA ILE A 118 -12.92 -10.61 11.32
C ILE A 118 -13.95 -9.71 11.99
N PHE A 119 -15.07 -9.44 11.32
CA PHE A 119 -16.19 -8.65 11.87
C PHE A 119 -17.02 -9.47 12.87
N ARG A 120 -16.37 -9.93 13.94
CA ARG A 120 -16.94 -10.83 14.95
C ARG A 120 -17.99 -10.16 15.84
N ASP A 121 -17.82 -8.88 16.12
CA ASP A 121 -18.73 -8.12 16.97
C ASP A 121 -19.46 -7.08 16.10
N PRO A 122 -20.79 -7.19 15.91
CA PRO A 122 -21.53 -6.31 15.02
C PRO A 122 -21.52 -4.84 15.47
N ARG A 123 -21.07 -4.54 16.70
CA ARG A 123 -20.92 -3.17 17.21
C ARG A 123 -19.63 -2.50 16.74
N TRP A 124 -18.71 -3.24 16.13
CA TRP A 124 -17.44 -2.71 15.68
C TRP A 124 -17.63 -1.76 14.48
N GLY A 125 -17.43 -0.46 14.70
CA GLY A 125 -17.67 0.58 13.69
C GLY A 125 -16.79 0.53 12.44
N ARG A 126 -15.77 -0.34 12.39
CA ARG A 126 -14.94 -0.58 11.20
C ARG A 126 -15.25 -1.92 10.52
N GLY A 127 -16.31 -2.62 10.94
CA GLY A 127 -16.68 -3.90 10.34
C GLY A 127 -17.00 -3.82 8.85
N GLN A 128 -17.49 -2.67 8.37
CA GLN A 128 -17.73 -2.41 6.95
C GLN A 128 -16.45 -2.50 6.08
N GLU A 129 -15.28 -2.27 6.70
CA GLU A 129 -13.97 -2.32 6.03
C GLU A 129 -13.44 -3.75 5.84
N THR A 130 -14.17 -4.77 6.32
CA THR A 130 -13.73 -6.17 6.29
C THR A 130 -14.58 -7.00 5.34
N TYR A 131 -14.15 -8.22 5.08
CA TYR A 131 -14.90 -9.18 4.27
C TYR A 131 -15.96 -9.97 5.06
N GLY A 132 -16.30 -9.53 6.28
CA GLY A 132 -17.37 -10.09 7.09
C GLY A 132 -16.89 -10.87 8.31
N GLU A 133 -17.79 -11.69 8.86
CA GLU A 133 -17.55 -12.43 10.10
C GLU A 133 -16.89 -13.80 9.91
N ASP A 134 -16.81 -14.30 8.66
CA ASP A 134 -16.28 -15.62 8.35
C ASP A 134 -14.78 -15.56 8.00
N PRO A 135 -13.91 -16.28 8.75
CA PRO A 135 -12.48 -16.36 8.44
C PRO A 135 -12.16 -16.99 7.09
N TYR A 136 -12.97 -17.96 6.62
CA TYR A 136 -12.72 -18.59 5.34
C TYR A 136 -12.96 -17.61 4.19
N LEU A 137 -14.12 -16.96 4.15
CA LEU A 137 -14.43 -15.92 3.18
C LEU A 137 -13.41 -14.79 3.22
N THR A 138 -13.06 -14.30 4.41
CA THR A 138 -12.02 -13.28 4.57
C THR A 138 -10.67 -13.72 4.01
N SER A 139 -10.28 -14.98 4.19
CA SER A 139 -9.05 -15.51 3.60
C SER A 139 -9.12 -15.57 2.08
N ARG A 140 -10.26 -15.97 1.50
CA ARG A 140 -10.46 -16.07 0.04
C ARG A 140 -10.41 -14.70 -0.62
N MET A 141 -11.03 -13.70 0.00
CA MET A 141 -11.02 -12.33 -0.53
C MET A 141 -9.66 -11.64 -0.30
N GLY A 142 -9.09 -11.77 0.90
CA GLY A 142 -7.87 -11.07 1.29
C GLY A 142 -6.62 -11.47 0.49
N ILE A 143 -6.54 -12.71 -0.03
CA ILE A 143 -5.40 -13.13 -0.88
C ILE A 143 -5.45 -12.57 -2.31
N GLN A 144 -6.57 -11.94 -2.71
CA GLN A 144 -6.76 -11.39 -4.05
C GLN A 144 -6.42 -9.90 -4.13
N VAL A 145 -6.08 -9.28 -2.99
CA VAL A 145 -5.78 -7.85 -2.83
C VAL A 145 -4.28 -7.64 -2.84
#